data_AF-A0A925V5J9-F1
#
_entry.id   AF-A0A925V5J9-F1
#
_cell.length_a   1.000
_cell.length_b   1.000
_cell.length_c   1.000
_cell.angle_alpha   90.00
_cell.angle_beta   90.00
_cell.angle_gamma   90.00
#
_symmetry.space_group_name_H-M   'P 1'
#
loop_
_entity.id
_entity.type
_entity.pdbx_description
1 polymer ?
#
loop_
_entity_poly.entity_id
_entity_poly.type
_entity_poly.pdbx_seq_one_letter_code
_entity_poly.pdbx_strand_id
1 'polypeptide(L)' 'MNDSIITIMGATGNTGRAIANGLLASGKRVRAIGRNPDKLAELAALGAEIRTGDVADPAFLTA' A
#
# COMPACT_ATOMS: atom_id res chain seq x y z
N MET A 1 -8.08 -19.89 7.06
CA MET A 1 -8.34 -18.53 6.55
C MET A 1 -7.09 -18.10 5.82
N ASN A 2 -7.16 -17.86 4.51
CA ASN A 2 -5.96 -17.48 3.76
C ASN A 2 -5.48 -16.12 4.25
N ASP A 3 -4.23 -16.08 4.70
CA ASP A 3 -3.54 -14.89 5.20
C ASP A 3 -3.11 -13.99 4.02
N SER A 4 -4.10 -13.60 3.21
CA SER A 4 -3.87 -12.93 1.92
C SER A 4 -3.70 -11.43 2.12
N ILE A 5 -2.65 -10.87 1.50
CA ILE A 5 -2.36 -9.44 1.54
C ILE A 5 -3.13 -8.69 0.45
N ILE A 6 -3.76 -7.57 0.82
CA ILE A 6 -4.44 -6.69 -0.14
C ILE A 6 -3.45 -5.64 -0.62
N THR A 7 -3.12 -5.65 -1.92
CA THR A 7 -2.23 -4.65 -2.51
C THR A 7 -3.03 -3.47 -3.07
N ILE A 8 -2.65 -2.25 -2.68
CA ILE A 8 -3.23 -1.00 -3.17
C ILE A 8 -2.18 -0.26 -3.97
N MET A 9 -2.44 -0.12 -5.28
CA MET A 9 -1.69 0.74 -6.17
C MET A 9 -2.19 2.18 -6.05
N GLY A 10 -1.29 3.16 -5.99
CA GLY A 10 -1.66 4.55 -5.76
C GLY A 10 -2.17 4.81 -4.34
N ALA A 11 -1.64 4.06 -3.36
CA ALA A 11 -2.08 4.10 -1.96
C ALA A 11 -1.92 5.50 -1.31
N THR A 12 -1.04 6.35 -1.85
CA THR A 12 -0.82 7.72 -1.37
C THR A 12 -1.75 8.76 -2.00
N GLY A 13 -2.63 8.35 -2.93
CA GLY A 13 -3.65 9.19 -3.54
C GLY A 13 -4.90 9.34 -2.68
N ASN A 14 -5.84 10.21 -3.07
CA ASN A 14 -7.04 10.50 -2.25
C ASN A 14 -7.85 9.24 -1.92
N THR A 15 -8.24 8.49 -2.96
CA THR A 15 -9.03 7.27 -2.81
C THR A 15 -8.22 6.12 -2.22
N GLY A 16 -7.00 5.90 -2.73
CA GLY A 16 -6.12 4.83 -2.26
C GLY A 16 -5.83 4.93 -0.77
N ARG A 17 -5.61 6.15 -0.26
CA ARG A 17 -5.34 6.40 1.16
C ARG A 17 -6.55 6.09 2.04
N ALA A 18 -7.74 6.51 1.63
CA ALA A 18 -8.98 6.21 2.37
C ALA A 18 -9.23 4.70 2.46
N ILE A 19 -9.02 3.96 1.36
CA ILE A 19 -9.15 2.51 1.33
C ILE A 19 -8.08 1.85 2.21
N ALA A 20 -6.82 2.26 2.09
CA ALA A 20 -5.71 1.72 2.88
C ALA A 20 -5.98 1.88 4.38
N ASN A 21 -6.35 3.08 4.81
CA ASN A 21 -6.68 3.37 6.21
C ASN A 21 -7.84 2.51 6.71
N GLY A 22 -8.93 2.37 5.95
CA GLY A 22 -10.07 1.55 6.34
C GLY A 22 -9.72 0.06 6.46
N LEU A 23 -8.92 -0.47 5.54
CA LEU A 23 -8.46 -1.86 5.59
C LEU A 23 -7.51 -2.11 6.77
N LEU A 24 -6.56 -1.21 7.02
CA LEU A 24 -5.67 -1.30 8.19
C LEU A 24 -6.46 -1.22 9.50
N ALA A 25 -7.40 -0.27 9.61
CA ALA A 25 -8.26 -0.12 10.78
C ALA A 25 -9.16 -1.35 11.03
N SER A 26 -9.50 -2.12 10.00
CA SER A 26 -10.24 -3.38 10.12
C SER A 26 -9.33 -4.61 10.33
N GLY A 27 -8.05 -4.39 10.62
CA GLY A 27 -7.08 -5.45 10.90
C GLY A 27 -6.66 -6.26 9.68
N LYS A 28 -6.88 -5.75 8.46
CA LYS A 28 -6.45 -6.43 7.23
C LYS A 28 -4.98 -6.13 6.94
N ARG A 29 -4.28 -7.12 6.38
CA ARG A 29 -2.92 -6.97 5.87
C ARG A 29 -2.96 -6.18 4.57
N VAL A 30 -2.30 -5.02 4.54
CA VAL A 30 -2.27 -4.13 3.37
C VAL A 30 -0.84 -3.94 2.88
N ARG A 31 -0.65 -4.04 1.57
CA ARG A 31 0.55 -3.57 0.87
C ARG A 31 0.25 -2.28 0.13
N ALA A 32 0.92 -1.19 0.50
CA ALA A 32 0.78 0.12 -0.12
C ALA A 32 1.90 0.36 -1.15
N ILE A 33 1.51 0.58 -2.41
CA ILE A 33 2.43 0.95 -3.49
C ILE A 33 2.25 2.42 -3.85
N GLY A 34 3.36 3.14 -3.96
CA GLY A 34 3.37 4.54 -4.35
C GLY A 34 4.76 5.04 -4.71
N ARG A 35 4.84 6.25 -5.27
CA ARG A 35 6.11 6.85 -5.71
C ARG A 35 6.75 7.79 -4.67
N ASN A 36 5.95 8.29 -3.73
CA ASN A 36 6.43 9.21 -2.69
C ASN A 36 6.66 8.41 -1.38
N PRO A 37 7.93 8.25 -0.94
CA PRO A 37 8.26 7.48 0.26
C PRO A 37 7.74 8.12 1.55
N ASP A 38 7.72 9.45 1.67
CA ASP A 38 7.25 10.15 2.86
C ASP A 38 5.76 9.88 3.11
N LYS A 39 4.95 9.95 2.05
CA LYS A 39 3.51 9.62 2.12
C LYS A 39 3.27 8.13 2.39
N LEU A 40 4.17 7.25 1.95
CA LEU A 40 4.10 5.83 2.28
C LEU A 40 4.45 5.59 3.75
N ALA A 41 5.38 6.36 4.32
CA ALA A 41 5.75 6.25 5.73
C ALA A 41 4.54 6.50 6.66
N GLU A 42 3.64 7.40 6.30
CA GLU A 42 2.36 7.60 7.01
C GLU A 42 1.53 6.30 7.09
N LEU A 43 1.46 5.53 6.00
CA LEU A 43 0.75 4.24 5.96
C LEU A 43 1.52 3.11 6.65
N ALA A 44 2.85 3.14 6.59
CA ALA A 44 3.69 2.19 7.32
C ALA A 44 3.52 2.33 8.84
N ALA A 45 3.40 3.56 9.34
CA ALA A 45 3.12 3.84 10.75
C ALA A 45 1.76 3.26 11.22
N LEU A 46 0.84 3.00 10.28
CA LEU A 46 -0.46 2.35 10.51
C LEU A 46 -0.42 0.83 10.30
N GLY A 47 0.75 0.25 10.01
CA GLY A 47 0.94 -1.19 9.84
C GLY A 47 0.90 -1.70 8.41
N ALA A 48 0.93 -0.82 7.40
CA ALA A 48 1.04 -1.26 6.00
C ALA A 48 2.45 -1.73 5.65
N GLU A 49 2.55 -2.78 4.83
CA GLU A 49 3.77 -3.07 4.08
C GLU A 49 3.90 -2.05 2.96
N ILE A 50 5.00 -1.30 2.90
CA ILE A 50 5.21 -0.30 1.84
C ILE A 50 6.15 -0.83 0.76
N ARG A 51 5.83 -0.55 -0.51
CA ARG A 51 6.79 -0.65 -1.62
C ARG A 51 6.80 0.64 -2.42
N THR A 52 7.95 1.30 -2.43
CA THR A 52 8.17 2.49 -3.26
C THR A 52 8.57 2.06 -4.65
N GLY A 53 7.83 2.50 -5.66
CA GLY A 53 8.09 2.17 -7.07
C GLY A 53 6.99 2.67 -7.98
N ASP A 54 7.18 2.45 -9.28
CA ASP A 54 6.22 2.84 -10.31
C ASP A 54 5.44 1.61 -10.80
N VAL A 55 4.13 1.75 -10.95
CA VAL A 55 3.27 0.69 -11.49
C VAL A 55 3.46 0.51 -13.00
N ALA A 56 4.07 1.48 -13.68
CA ALA A 56 4.46 1.36 -15.08
C ALA A 56 5.79 0.61 -15.26
N ASP A 57 6.50 0.26 -14.18
CA ASP A 57 7.73 -0.53 -14.22
C ASP A 57 7.40 -2.03 -14.02
N PRO A 58 7.50 -2.86 -15.09
CA PRO A 58 7.21 -4.28 -14.98
C PRO A 58 8.17 -5.02 -14.05
N ALA A 59 9.45 -4.61 -14.00
CA ALA A 59 10.44 -5.24 -13.14
C ALA A 59 10.05 -5.02 -11.67
N PHE A 60 9.64 -3.81 -11.30
CA PHE A 60 9.12 -3.52 -9.97
C PHE A 60 7.88 -4.35 -9.60
N LEU A 61 6.93 -4.51 -10.53
CA LEU A 61 5.69 -5.25 -10.27
C LEU A 61 5.88 -6.77 -10.17
N THR A 62 6.93 -7.30 -10.79
CA THR A 62 7.20 -8.75 -10.85
C THR A 62 8.30 -9.22 -9.90
N ALA A 63 8.97 -8.29 -9.21
CA ALA A 63 10.01 -8.56 -8.22
C ALA A 63 9.49 -8.94 -6.84
#